data_AF-A0A523MWQ8-F1
#
_entry.id   AF-A0A523MWQ8-F1
#
_cell.length_a   1.000
_cell.length_b   1.000
_cell.length_c   1.000
_cell.angle_alpha   90.00
_cell.angle_beta   90.00
_cell.angle_gamma   90.00
#
_symmetry.space_group_name_H-M   'P 1'
#
loop_
_entity.id
_entity.type
_entity.pdbx_description
1 polymer ?
#
loop_
_entity_poly.entity_id
_entity_poly.type
_entity_poly.pdbx_seq_one_letter_code
_entity_poly.pdbx_strand_id
1 'polypeptide(L)'
;MERKTLPRAARTVRSFIESIMPEPQSYPANLKRYQQAAIGFVVLNIVYLAVAFWKVPSFNITAQSVASLVFFIIFVGVMAAFIYRGFRKLVVVLAAIYAARILFSSYTLVVGTAFPLVPYVLPTTVLIFYLLGRTVWNWP
;
A
#
# COMPACT_ATOMS: atom_id res chain seq x y z
N MET A 1 -6.21 -42.73 9.95
CA MET A 1 -5.55 -41.43 9.65
C MET A 1 -5.26 -40.74 10.98
N GLU A 2 -4.03 -40.90 11.49
CA GLU A 2 -3.59 -40.37 12.79
C GLU A 2 -3.62 -38.84 12.84
N ARG A 3 -4.35 -38.28 13.82
CA ARG A 3 -4.16 -36.88 14.23
C ARG A 3 -2.83 -36.77 14.96
N LYS A 4 -1.77 -36.35 14.26
CA LYS A 4 -0.54 -35.89 14.92
C LYS A 4 -0.90 -34.73 15.86
N THR A 5 -0.83 -34.99 17.17
CA THR A 5 -1.04 -34.00 18.22
C THR A 5 0.12 -33.01 18.19
N LEU A 6 -0.18 -31.76 17.81
CA LEU A 6 0.81 -30.69 17.75
C LEU A 6 1.44 -30.45 19.14
N PRO A 7 2.78 -30.33 19.24
CA PRO A 7 3.48 -30.09 20.50
C PRO A 7 3.03 -28.77 21.15
N ARG A 8 3.06 -28.72 22.48
CA ARG A 8 2.52 -27.62 23.30
C ARG A 8 3.08 -26.25 22.87
N ALA A 9 4.37 -26.19 22.52
CA ALA A 9 5.02 -24.99 22.01
C ALA A 9 4.44 -24.49 20.67
N ALA A 10 4.13 -25.40 19.75
CA ALA A 10 3.53 -25.04 18.46
C ALA A 10 2.12 -24.46 18.62
N ARG A 11 1.39 -24.89 19.67
CA ARG A 11 0.06 -24.35 19.99
C ARG A 11 0.15 -22.93 20.54
N THR A 12 1.12 -22.65 21.42
CA THR A 12 1.33 -21.30 21.97
C THR A 12 1.76 -20.33 20.89
N VAL A 13 2.71 -20.73 20.03
CA VAL A 13 3.16 -19.94 18.89
C VAL A 13 2.00 -19.68 17.92
N ARG A 14 1.19 -20.70 17.61
CA ARG A 14 0.00 -20.53 16.78
C ARG A 14 -1.00 -19.54 17.40
N SER A 15 -1.30 -19.66 18.69
CA SER A 15 -2.23 -18.73 19.36
C SER A 15 -1.71 -17.30 19.43
N PHE A 16 -0.39 -17.13 19.56
CA PHE A 16 0.26 -15.82 19.54
C PHE A 16 0.27 -15.22 18.13
N ILE A 17 0.51 -16.06 17.11
CA ILE A 17 0.39 -15.66 15.71
C ILE A 17 -1.06 -15.27 15.38
N GLU A 18 -2.05 -16.05 15.83
CA GLU A 18 -3.47 -15.75 15.63
C GLU A 18 -3.93 -14.50 16.41
N SER A 19 -3.32 -14.19 17.56
CA SER A 19 -3.62 -12.95 18.30
C SER A 19 -3.03 -11.70 17.65
N ILE A 20 -1.83 -11.82 17.06
CA ILE A 20 -1.17 -10.74 16.31
C ILE A 20 -1.78 -10.59 14.92
N MET A 21 -2.19 -11.71 14.32
CA MET A 21 -2.69 -11.83 12.96
C MET A 21 -4.14 -12.32 13.00
N PRO A 22 -5.10 -11.43 13.38
CA PRO A 22 -6.50 -11.79 13.35
C PRO A 22 -6.87 -12.25 11.93
N GLU A 23 -7.66 -13.32 11.84
CA GLU A 23 -8.09 -13.90 10.58
C GLU A 23 -8.59 -12.80 9.62
N PRO A 24 -8.19 -12.83 8.33
CA PRO A 24 -8.70 -11.89 7.36
C PRO A 24 -10.23 -12.02 7.30
N GLN A 25 -10.94 -11.03 7.85
CA GLN A 25 -12.40 -10.96 7.79
C GLN A 25 -12.85 -10.70 6.34
N SER A 26 -12.82 -11.77 5.54
CA SER A 26 -13.13 -11.77 4.12
C SER A 26 -14.51 -12.38 3.91
N TYR A 27 -15.54 -11.54 3.93
CA TYR A 27 -16.78 -11.90 3.23
C TYR A 27 -16.45 -12.00 1.72
N PRO A 28 -16.91 -13.02 0.99
CA PRO A 28 -16.47 -13.29 -0.39
C PRO A 28 -16.68 -12.14 -1.38
N ALA A 29 -17.70 -11.28 -1.14
CA ALA A 29 -17.92 -10.07 -1.93
C ALA A 29 -16.88 -8.97 -1.70
N ASN A 30 -16.26 -8.93 -0.51
CA ASN A 30 -15.25 -7.93 -0.17
C ASN A 30 -13.87 -8.32 -0.71
N LEU A 31 -13.56 -9.62 -0.83
CA LEU A 31 -12.24 -10.07 -1.26
C LEU A 31 -11.87 -9.57 -2.66
N LYS A 32 -12.81 -9.60 -3.62
CA LYS A 32 -12.59 -9.06 -4.97
C LYS A 32 -12.21 -7.57 -4.95
N ARG A 33 -12.78 -6.78 -4.05
CA ARG A 33 -12.46 -5.35 -3.89
C ARG A 33 -11.04 -5.15 -3.36
N TYR A 34 -10.64 -5.95 -2.37
CA TYR A 34 -9.27 -5.97 -1.87
C TYR A 34 -8.26 -6.37 -2.95
N GLN A 35 -8.57 -7.37 -3.77
CA GLN A 35 -7.72 -7.76 -4.90
C GLN A 35 -7.60 -6.64 -5.94
N GLN A 36 -8.71 -5.99 -6.30
CA GLN A 36 -8.71 -4.83 -7.20
C GLN A 36 -7.87 -3.68 -6.64
N ALA A 37 -8.00 -3.38 -5.34
CA ALA A 37 -7.19 -2.33 -4.71
C ALA A 37 -5.71 -2.71 -4.62
N ALA A 38 -5.36 -3.98 -4.41
CA ALA A 38 -3.97 -4.42 -4.42
C ALA A 38 -3.35 -4.25 -5.82
N ILE A 39 -4.05 -4.67 -6.87
CA ILE A 39 -3.60 -4.51 -8.25
C ILE A 39 -3.49 -3.02 -8.60
N GLY A 40 -4.53 -2.24 -8.30
CA GLY A 40 -4.53 -0.81 -8.55
C GLY A 40 -3.44 -0.07 -7.77
N PHE A 41 -3.17 -0.48 -6.53
CA PHE A 41 -2.06 0.05 -5.73
C PHE A 41 -0.72 -0.17 -6.41
N VAL A 42 -0.44 -1.38 -6.92
CA VAL A 42 0.81 -1.67 -7.65
C VAL A 42 0.88 -0.86 -8.95
N VAL A 43 -0.17 -0.90 -9.78
CA VAL A 43 -0.22 -0.19 -11.07
C VAL A 43 0.00 1.31 -10.87
N LEU A 44 -0.69 1.93 -9.93
CA LEU A 44 -0.57 3.37 -9.68
C LEU A 44 0.80 3.76 -9.09
N ASN A 45 1.43 2.89 -8.30
CA ASN A 45 2.81 3.11 -7.85
C ASN A 45 3.83 2.96 -8.99
N ILE A 46 3.59 2.06 -9.96
CA ILE A 46 4.41 1.98 -11.18
C ILE A 46 4.23 3.25 -12.04
N VAL A 47 3.00 3.72 -12.23
CA VAL A 47 2.74 4.99 -12.93
C VAL A 47 3.39 6.15 -12.21
N TYR A 48 3.31 6.19 -10.87
CA TYR A 48 4.02 7.19 -10.05
C TYR A 48 5.52 7.17 -10.35
N LEU A 49 6.17 6.00 -10.36
CA LEU A 49 7.59 5.87 -10.67
C LEU A 49 7.89 6.35 -12.09
N ALA A 50 7.11 5.93 -13.08
CA ALA A 50 7.32 6.35 -14.48
C ALA A 50 7.25 7.88 -14.63
N VAL A 51 6.28 8.52 -13.98
CA VAL A 51 6.15 9.98 -13.96
C VAL A 51 7.33 10.63 -13.23
N ALA A 52 7.78 10.05 -12.11
CA ALA A 52 8.96 10.52 -11.40
C ALA A 52 10.21 10.48 -12.28
N PHE A 53 10.47 9.37 -12.95
CA PHE A 53 11.59 9.21 -13.88
C PHE A 53 11.53 10.16 -15.08
N TRP A 54 10.33 10.42 -15.60
CA TRP A 54 10.18 11.37 -16.71
C TRP A 54 10.41 12.82 -16.28
N LYS A 55 9.87 13.22 -15.13
CA LYS A 55 9.86 14.64 -14.70
C LYS A 55 11.09 15.05 -13.89
N VAL A 56 11.88 14.12 -13.38
CA VAL A 56 13.12 14.40 -12.64
C VAL A 56 14.32 14.05 -13.55
N PRO A 57 14.95 15.04 -14.22
CA PRO A 57 15.98 14.79 -15.24
C PRO A 57 17.31 14.28 -14.65
N SER A 58 17.54 14.49 -13.35
CA SER A 58 18.83 14.27 -12.68
C SER A 58 18.80 13.06 -11.75
N PHE A 59 18.27 11.92 -12.20
CA PHE A 59 18.48 10.66 -11.47
C PHE A 59 19.97 10.28 -11.56
N ASN A 60 20.76 10.81 -10.62
CA ASN A 60 22.12 10.34 -10.41
C ASN A 60 22.03 8.88 -9.94
N ILE A 61 22.31 7.95 -10.85
CA ILE A 61 22.32 6.52 -10.57
C ILE A 61 23.51 6.23 -9.65
N THR A 62 23.22 6.31 -8.36
CA THR A 62 24.13 6.00 -7.27
C THR A 62 23.66 4.72 -6.58
N ALA A 63 24.57 4.01 -5.90
CA ALA A 63 24.20 2.82 -5.12
C ALA A 63 23.03 3.11 -4.15
N GLN A 64 23.01 4.31 -3.54
CA GLN A 64 21.92 4.74 -2.66
C GLN A 64 20.59 4.89 -3.39
N SER A 65 20.57 5.50 -4.58
CA SER A 65 19.33 5.67 -5.37
C SER A 65 18.77 4.32 -5.82
N VAL A 66 19.63 3.38 -6.22
CA VAL A 66 19.24 2.02 -6.62
C VAL A 66 18.71 1.26 -5.41
N ALA A 67 19.38 1.33 -4.27
CA ALA A 67 18.90 0.71 -3.02
C ALA A 67 17.53 1.25 -2.61
N SER A 68 17.33 2.57 -2.73
CA SER A 68 16.04 3.22 -2.43
C SER A 68 14.93 2.76 -3.37
N LEU A 69 15.23 2.62 -4.67
CA LEU A 69 14.29 2.09 -5.66
C LEU A 69 13.91 0.63 -5.37
N VAL A 70 14.90 -0.22 -5.09
CA VAL A 70 14.67 -1.64 -4.75
C VAL A 70 13.83 -1.75 -3.48
N PHE A 71 14.17 -0.97 -2.44
CA PHE A 71 13.39 -0.92 -1.21
C PHE A 71 11.94 -0.50 -1.49
N PHE A 72 11.72 0.53 -2.31
CA PHE A 72 10.38 0.97 -2.68
C PHE A 72 9.59 -0.12 -3.40
N ILE A 73 10.19 -0.84 -4.36
CA ILE A 73 9.53 -1.94 -5.08
C ILE A 73 9.14 -3.06 -4.12
N ILE A 74 10.06 -3.46 -3.22
CA ILE A 74 9.79 -4.48 -2.21
C ILE A 74 8.67 -4.02 -1.28
N PHE A 75 8.73 -2.78 -0.78
CA PHE A 75 7.72 -2.21 0.09
C PHE A 75 6.34 -2.21 -0.57
N VAL A 76 6.24 -1.74 -1.82
CA VAL A 76 4.98 -1.75 -2.59
C VAL A 76 4.46 -3.17 -2.76
N GLY A 77 5.33 -4.13 -3.10
CA GLY A 77 4.95 -5.54 -3.25
C GLY A 77 4.44 -6.17 -1.95
N VAL A 78 5.12 -5.91 -0.84
CA VAL A 78 4.71 -6.41 0.49
C VAL A 78 3.37 -5.81 0.90
N MET A 79 3.19 -4.49 0.75
CA MET A 79 1.92 -3.83 1.05
C MET A 79 0.80 -4.38 0.16
N ALA A 80 1.04 -4.54 -1.15
CA ALA A 80 0.08 -5.11 -2.08
C ALA A 80 -0.33 -6.54 -1.69
N ALA A 81 0.62 -7.38 -1.25
CA ALA A 81 0.33 -8.74 -0.79
C ALA A 81 -0.59 -8.75 0.44
N PHE A 82 -0.38 -7.83 1.39
CA PHE A 82 -1.28 -7.69 2.54
C PHE A 82 -2.65 -7.11 2.16
N ILE A 83 -2.71 -6.14 1.25
CA ILE A 83 -3.99 -5.64 0.71
C ILE A 83 -4.75 -6.79 0.04
N TYR A 84 -4.07 -7.59 -0.78
CA TYR A 84 -4.63 -8.73 -1.50
C TYR A 84 -5.22 -9.79 -0.56
N ARG A 85 -4.59 -9.98 0.60
CA ARG A 85 -5.06 -10.89 1.66
C ARG A 85 -6.20 -10.31 2.52
N GLY A 86 -6.64 -9.08 2.28
CA GLY A 86 -7.79 -8.49 2.97
C GLY A 86 -7.49 -7.87 4.34
N PHE A 87 -6.24 -7.47 4.62
CA PHE A 87 -5.85 -6.88 5.91
C PHE A 87 -6.42 -5.47 6.10
N ARG A 88 -7.67 -5.37 6.56
CA ARG A 88 -8.40 -4.09 6.70
C ARG A 88 -7.66 -3.02 7.50
N LYS A 89 -7.06 -3.36 8.65
CA LYS A 89 -6.30 -2.40 9.48
C LYS A 89 -5.17 -1.75 8.70
N LEU A 90 -4.42 -2.55 7.92
CA LEU A 90 -3.35 -2.04 7.08
C LEU A 90 -3.89 -1.08 6.02
N VAL A 91 -4.99 -1.44 5.35
CA VAL A 91 -5.61 -0.58 4.33
C VAL A 91 -6.08 0.75 4.90
N VAL A 92 -6.67 0.76 6.10
CA VAL A 92 -7.06 1.99 6.81
C VAL A 92 -5.84 2.86 7.10
N VAL A 93 -4.75 2.27 7.60
CA VAL A 93 -3.51 3.00 7.88
C VAL A 93 -2.91 3.57 6.60
N LEU A 94 -2.85 2.78 5.52
CA LEU A 94 -2.40 3.26 4.21
C LEU A 94 -3.29 4.40 3.70
N ALA A 95 -4.61 4.28 3.81
CA ALA A 95 -5.53 5.34 3.40
C ALA A 95 -5.27 6.63 4.18
N ALA A 96 -5.03 6.56 5.51
CA ALA A 96 -4.69 7.72 6.32
C ALA A 96 -3.35 8.36 5.89
N ILE A 97 -2.32 7.57 5.61
CA ILE A 97 -1.02 8.06 5.11
C ILE A 97 -1.20 8.77 3.76
N TYR A 98 -1.96 8.17 2.83
CA TYR A 98 -2.23 8.76 1.52
C TYR A 98 -3.09 10.03 1.62
N ALA A 99 -4.07 10.08 2.54
CA ALA A 99 -4.85 11.29 2.81
C ALA A 99 -3.96 12.44 3.32
N ALA A 100 -3.10 12.17 4.31
CA ALA A 100 -2.16 13.16 4.82
C ALA A 100 -1.22 13.66 3.71
N ARG A 101 -0.76 12.75 2.84
CA ARG A 101 0.07 13.07 1.69
C ARG A 101 -0.65 13.97 0.69
N ILE A 102 -1.92 13.71 0.39
CA ILE A 102 -2.74 14.55 -0.50
C ILE A 102 -2.90 15.94 0.11
N LEU A 103 -3.24 16.05 1.39
CA LEU A 103 -3.41 17.33 2.08
C LEU A 103 -2.12 18.15 2.04
N PHE A 104 -0.97 17.55 2.41
CA PHE A 104 0.32 18.22 2.39
C PHE A 104 0.73 18.64 0.97
N SER A 105 0.52 17.77 -0.01
CA SER A 105 0.85 18.04 -1.41
C SER A 105 -0.03 19.15 -1.98
N SER A 106 -1.32 19.15 -1.66
CA SER A 106 -2.26 20.20 -2.09
C SER A 106 -1.92 21.54 -1.43
N TYR A 107 -1.59 21.53 -0.14
CA TYR A 107 -1.17 22.73 0.58
C TYR A 107 0.08 23.36 -0.03
N THR A 108 1.12 22.56 -0.26
CA THR A 108 2.37 23.07 -0.86
C THR A 108 2.17 23.58 -2.30
N LEU A 109 1.20 23.03 -3.05
CA LEU A 109 0.84 23.56 -4.37
C LEU A 109 0.19 24.94 -4.27
N VAL A 110 -0.75 25.12 -3.33
CA VAL A 110 -1.44 26.40 -3.13
C VAL A 110 -0.46 27.49 -2.67
N VAL A 111 0.50 27.15 -1.81
CA VAL A 111 1.52 28.09 -1.29
C VAL A 111 2.67 28.30 -2.29
N GLY A 112 2.72 27.54 -3.39
CA GLY A 112 3.76 27.67 -4.42
C GLY A 112 5.13 27.12 -4.03
N THR A 113 5.21 26.32 -2.96
CA THR A 113 6.45 25.69 -2.46
C THR A 113 6.56 24.21 -2.80
N ALA A 114 5.61 23.69 -3.58
CA ALA A 114 5.59 22.30 -4.01
C ALA A 114 6.79 21.98 -4.91
N PHE A 115 7.36 20.79 -4.71
CA PHE A 115 8.35 20.24 -5.61
C PHE A 115 7.74 20.06 -7.02
N PRO A 116 8.48 20.34 -8.13
CA PRO A 116 7.91 20.35 -9.49
C PRO A 116 7.23 19.05 -9.93
N LEU A 117 7.55 17.92 -9.27
CA LEU A 117 6.91 16.63 -9.53
C LEU A 117 5.49 16.53 -8.97
N VAL A 118 5.19 17.25 -7.87
CA VAL A 118 3.95 17.12 -7.10
C VAL A 118 2.69 17.24 -7.95
N PRO A 119 2.51 18.23 -8.85
CA PRO A 119 1.32 18.33 -9.68
C PRO A 119 1.04 17.08 -10.53
N TYR A 120 2.09 16.38 -10.95
CA TYR A 120 1.97 15.22 -11.84
C TYR A 120 1.70 13.91 -11.07
N VAL A 121 2.15 13.82 -9.82
CA VAL A 121 1.97 12.61 -8.99
C VAL A 121 0.81 12.71 -8.01
N LEU A 122 0.25 13.91 -7.81
CA LEU A 122 -0.91 14.10 -6.95
C LEU A 122 -2.15 13.33 -7.46
N PRO A 123 -2.48 13.32 -8.77
CA PRO A 123 -3.60 12.54 -9.28
C PRO A 123 -3.46 11.03 -8.99
N THR A 124 -2.26 10.46 -9.16
CA THR A 124 -2.04 9.03 -8.84
C THR A 124 -2.19 8.76 -7.35
N THR A 125 -1.72 9.68 -6.50
CA THR A 125 -1.87 9.60 -5.05
C THR A 125 -3.35 9.64 -4.62
N VAL A 126 -4.15 10.51 -5.24
CA VAL A 126 -5.60 10.59 -5.01
C VAL A 126 -6.30 9.31 -5.44
N LEU A 127 -5.95 8.75 -6.60
CA LEU A 127 -6.51 7.48 -7.06
C LEU A 127 -6.17 6.32 -6.12
N ILE A 128 -4.95 6.25 -5.61
CA ILE A 128 -4.57 5.23 -4.61
C ILE A 128 -5.42 5.37 -3.36
N PHE A 129 -5.55 6.60 -2.82
CA PHE A 129 -6.38 6.86 -1.66
C PHE A 129 -7.83 6.43 -1.88
N TYR A 130 -8.40 6.78 -3.04
CA TYR A 130 -9.76 6.41 -3.40
C TYR A 130 -9.94 4.88 -3.51
N LEU A 131 -9.00 4.15 -4.14
CA LEU A 131 -9.06 2.69 -4.22
C LEU A 131 -8.98 2.02 -2.85
N LEU A 132 -8.08 2.49 -1.98
CA LEU A 132 -7.99 2.02 -0.59
C LEU A 132 -9.30 2.32 0.15
N GLY A 133 -9.84 3.54 -0.02
CA GLY A 133 -11.08 3.97 0.60
C GLY A 133 -12.29 3.15 0.16
N ARG A 134 -12.39 2.85 -1.15
CA ARG A 134 -13.42 1.99 -1.75
C ARG A 134 -13.48 0.61 -1.11
N THR A 135 -12.34 0.04 -0.70
CA THR A 135 -12.34 -1.28 -0.05
C THR A 135 -12.78 -1.28 1.40
N VAL A 136 -12.54 -0.18 2.14
CA VAL A 136 -12.81 -0.10 3.58
C VAL A 136 -14.17 0.51 3.88
N TRP A 137 -14.54 1.56 3.14
CA TRP A 137 -15.74 2.37 3.35
C TRP A 137 -16.78 2.24 2.21
N ASN A 138 -16.55 1.34 1.24
CA ASN A 138 -17.49 1.06 0.15
C ASN A 138 -17.91 2.31 -0.65
N TRP A 139 -16.96 3.20 -0.93
CA TRP A 139 -17.20 4.33 -1.81
C TRP A 139 -17.65 3.89 -3.21
N PRO A 140 -18.54 4.66 -3.87
CA PRO A 140 -19.06 4.35 -5.19
C PRO A 140 -17.95 4.27 -6.23
#